data_AF-A0A8C2WHM7-F1
#
_entry.id   AF-A0A8C2WHM7-F1
#
_cell.length_a   1.000
_cell.length_b   1.000
_cell.length_c   1.000
_cell.angle_alpha   90.00
_cell.angle_beta   90.00
_cell.angle_gamma   90.00
#
_symmetry.space_group_name_H-M   'P 1'
#
loop_
_entity.id
_entity.type
_entity.pdbx_description
1 polymer ?
#
loop_
_entity_poly.entity_id
_entity_poly.type
_entity_poly.pdbx_seq_one_letter_code
_entity_poly.pdbx_strand_id
1 'polypeptide(L)'
;MRDELCWLQLDDFRVLLIKNIEPSRITPYLRQCQVVSAEDEEQLFNDPALVIRRRKVGALLDILQRTGVKGYTAFLESLELDYPQLYSRITGKEPNKTFSILIDTAGESGLTQFLMSELSRLQRALQEERRRRQQACSVAKEQEAWSRQQQLKDRELRKLTERVQKVREEREQLSEEVKQLRNHNYSLMADVNTLGQEKSSALLANRDLQIEVTEIKTCSCFQSLEEKEEQELLSAQLKGDVRMYRQQNKQTLRQLEEVIRERDKVLSSWTQQQEEVRLLLLEKDQYREQVRQLTEQFDRQELLLLRSQGEVLQLKTRLRRLRCNTHQVSSRMRR
;
A
#
# COMPACT_ATOMS: atom_id res chain seq x y z
N MET A 1 102.62 -58.88 27.41
CA MET A 1 103.36 -58.85 26.12
C MET A 1 102.52 -59.29 24.92
N ARG A 2 102.18 -60.57 24.69
CA ARG A 2 101.31 -60.95 23.53
C ARG A 2 99.83 -60.63 23.75
N ASP A 3 99.32 -60.90 24.95
CA ASP A 3 97.91 -60.74 25.30
C ASP A 3 97.43 -59.28 25.27
N GLU A 4 98.29 -58.34 25.67
CA GLU A 4 98.00 -56.90 25.66
C GLU A 4 97.96 -56.32 24.23
N LEU A 5 98.74 -56.88 23.30
CA LEU A 5 98.79 -56.39 21.93
C LEU A 5 97.49 -56.67 21.15
N CYS A 6 96.86 -57.83 21.39
CA CYS A 6 95.64 -58.24 20.69
C CYS A 6 94.42 -57.38 21.07
N TRP A 7 94.28 -57.03 22.35
CA TRP A 7 93.18 -56.18 22.82
C TRP A 7 93.35 -54.71 22.45
N LEU A 8 94.58 -54.19 22.35
CA LEU A 8 94.85 -52.84 21.87
C LEU A 8 94.34 -52.62 20.44
N GLN A 9 94.54 -53.60 19.55
CA GLN A 9 94.01 -53.56 18.18
C GLN A 9 92.47 -53.55 18.15
N LEU A 10 91.82 -54.19 19.12
CA LEU A 10 90.36 -54.26 19.21
C LEU A 10 89.77 -52.98 19.82
N ASP A 11 90.53 -52.31 20.68
CA ASP A 11 90.14 -51.06 21.33
C ASP A 11 89.98 -49.91 20.31
N ASP A 12 90.82 -49.90 19.26
CA ASP A 12 90.69 -48.98 18.12
C ASP A 12 89.30 -49.08 17.43
N PHE A 13 88.63 -50.24 17.55
CA PHE A 13 87.29 -50.48 17.01
C PHE A 13 86.18 -50.50 18.09
N ARG A 14 86.49 -50.17 19.35
CA ARG A 14 85.55 -50.29 20.49
C ARG A 14 84.24 -49.54 20.27
N VAL A 15 84.29 -48.32 19.73
CA VAL A 15 83.09 -47.52 19.44
C VAL A 15 82.22 -48.19 18.36
N LEU A 16 82.85 -48.77 17.34
CA LEU A 16 82.18 -49.50 16.26
C LEU A 16 81.48 -50.76 16.82
N LEU A 17 82.17 -51.52 17.67
CA LEU A 17 81.64 -52.70 18.34
C LEU A 17 80.42 -52.36 19.21
N ILE A 18 80.56 -51.36 20.09
CA ILE A 18 79.48 -50.90 20.97
C ILE A 18 78.25 -50.43 20.17
N LYS A 19 78.46 -49.79 19.02
CA LYS A 19 77.35 -49.30 18.20
C LYS A 19 76.55 -50.43 17.56
N ASN A 20 77.20 -51.50 17.10
CA ASN A 20 76.59 -52.48 16.19
C ASN A 20 76.27 -53.84 16.84
N ILE A 21 76.87 -54.17 17.98
CA ILE A 21 76.65 -55.46 18.63
C ILE A 21 75.41 -55.44 19.51
N GLU A 22 74.61 -56.49 19.39
CA GLU A 22 73.61 -56.90 20.37
C GLU A 22 74.22 -57.97 21.31
N PRO A 23 74.39 -57.67 22.60
CA PRO A 23 75.05 -58.58 23.55
C PRO A 23 74.30 -59.91 23.67
N SER A 24 72.96 -59.91 23.61
CA SER A 24 72.15 -61.14 23.71
C SER A 24 72.39 -62.15 22.59
N ARG A 25 73.02 -61.76 21.48
CA ARG A 25 73.38 -62.68 20.39
C ARG A 25 74.68 -63.43 20.67
N ILE A 26 75.70 -62.73 21.17
CA ILE A 26 77.04 -63.29 21.34
C ILE A 26 77.29 -63.90 22.72
N THR A 27 76.62 -63.41 23.78
CA THR A 27 76.82 -63.90 25.15
C THR A 27 76.60 -65.42 25.31
N PRO A 28 75.60 -66.05 24.66
CA PRO A 28 75.42 -67.50 24.75
C PRO A 28 76.63 -68.32 24.27
N TYR A 29 77.27 -67.89 23.17
CA TYR A 29 78.48 -68.54 22.65
C TYR A 29 79.67 -68.34 23.60
N LEU A 30 79.85 -67.11 24.08
CA LEU A 30 80.94 -66.75 25.00
C LEU A 30 80.82 -67.47 26.35
N ARG A 31 79.60 -67.71 26.83
CA ARG A 31 79.34 -68.54 27.99
C ARG A 31 79.74 -70.00 27.77
N GLN A 32 79.43 -70.57 26.61
CA GLN A 32 79.80 -71.96 26.31
C GLN A 32 81.32 -72.13 26.17
N CYS A 33 82.01 -71.11 25.66
CA CYS A 33 83.47 -71.03 25.64
C CYS A 33 84.10 -70.82 27.04
N GLN A 34 83.28 -70.68 28.10
CA GLN A 34 83.72 -70.40 29.47
C GLN A 34 84.64 -69.16 29.55
N VAL A 35 84.33 -68.12 28.78
CA VAL A 35 84.97 -66.79 28.87
C VAL A 35 84.06 -65.75 29.53
N VAL A 36 82.79 -66.11 29.72
CA VAL A 36 81.79 -65.36 30.49
C VAL A 36 81.11 -66.37 31.41
N SER A 37 81.08 -66.11 32.72
CA SER A 37 80.41 -66.99 33.67
C SER A 37 78.89 -66.81 33.63
N ALA A 38 78.14 -67.74 34.24
CA ALA A 38 76.69 -67.58 34.40
C ALA A 38 76.33 -66.34 35.24
N GLU A 39 77.17 -66.00 36.23
CA GLU A 39 77.02 -64.82 37.08
C GLU A 39 77.29 -63.53 36.29
N ASP A 40 78.32 -63.53 35.44
CA ASP A 40 78.62 -62.40 34.56
C ASP A 40 77.49 -62.14 33.55
N GLU A 41 76.90 -63.21 32.99
CA GLU A 41 75.74 -63.11 32.09
C GLU A 41 74.51 -62.53 32.80
N GLU A 42 74.22 -63.01 34.01
CA GLU A 42 73.09 -62.50 34.79
C GLU A 42 73.26 -61.02 35.14
N GLN A 43 74.46 -60.64 35.62
CA GLN A 43 74.80 -59.24 35.90
C GLN A 43 74.69 -58.39 34.63
N LEU A 44 75.19 -58.86 33.49
CA LEU A 44 75.14 -58.13 32.23
C LEU A 44 73.71 -57.79 31.77
N PHE A 45 72.75 -58.70 31.95
CA PHE A 45 71.39 -58.51 31.46
C PHE A 45 70.42 -57.92 32.49
N ASN A 46 70.63 -58.18 33.78
CA ASN A 46 69.72 -57.82 34.85
C ASN A 46 70.18 -56.65 35.74
N ASP A 47 71.42 -56.15 35.59
CA ASP A 47 71.90 -54.97 36.34
C ASP A 47 71.12 -53.68 35.93
N PRO A 48 70.44 -53.01 36.87
CA PRO A 48 69.78 -51.73 36.64
C PRO A 48 70.70 -50.61 36.14
N ALA A 49 72.02 -50.66 36.37
CA ALA A 49 72.98 -49.67 35.88
C ALA A 49 73.26 -49.83 34.36
N LEU A 50 72.94 -50.99 33.79
CA LEU A 50 73.23 -51.37 32.40
C LEU A 50 71.96 -51.40 31.52
N VAL A 51 70.97 -50.53 31.73
CA VAL A 51 69.72 -50.52 30.92
C VAL A 51 69.98 -50.34 29.41
N ILE A 52 70.99 -49.53 29.07
CA ILE A 52 71.29 -49.15 27.68
C ILE A 52 72.15 -50.24 27.01
N ARG A 53 71.70 -50.78 25.87
CA ARG A 53 72.43 -51.77 25.05
C ARG A 53 73.92 -51.46 24.89
N ARG A 54 74.26 -50.20 24.59
CA ARG A 54 75.66 -49.77 24.41
C ARG A 54 76.51 -49.96 25.67
N ARG A 55 75.96 -49.69 26.85
CA ARG A 55 76.65 -49.92 28.13
C ARG A 55 76.83 -51.40 28.41
N LYS A 56 75.84 -52.23 28.08
CA LYS A 56 75.96 -53.71 28.13
C LYS A 56 77.12 -54.20 27.26
N VAL A 57 77.21 -53.76 26.00
CA VAL A 57 78.33 -54.17 25.13
C VAL A 57 79.67 -53.70 25.69
N GLY A 58 79.77 -52.49 26.23
CA GLY A 58 80.99 -52.00 26.87
C GLY A 58 81.42 -52.87 28.06
N ALA A 59 80.48 -53.17 28.97
CA ALA A 59 80.73 -54.04 30.12
C ALA A 59 81.13 -55.46 29.71
N LEU A 60 80.50 -56.02 28.67
CA LEU A 60 80.85 -57.33 28.11
C LEU A 60 82.29 -57.35 27.57
N LEU A 61 82.70 -56.31 26.84
CA LEU A 61 84.08 -56.20 26.35
C LEU A 61 85.09 -56.13 27.50
N ASP A 62 84.74 -55.43 28.58
CA ASP A 62 85.60 -55.31 29.77
C ASP A 62 85.74 -56.64 30.53
N ILE A 63 84.66 -57.44 30.59
CA ILE A 63 84.70 -58.80 31.14
C ILE A 63 85.62 -59.68 30.29
N LEU A 64 85.44 -59.66 28.96
CA LEU A 64 86.24 -60.48 28.05
C LEU A 64 87.72 -60.12 28.09
N GLN A 65 88.06 -58.84 28.22
CA GLN A 65 89.44 -58.38 28.34
C GLN A 65 90.17 -59.01 29.55
N ARG A 66 89.47 -59.26 30.66
CA ARG A 66 90.03 -59.91 31.86
C ARG A 66 90.38 -61.38 31.63
N THR A 67 89.79 -62.01 30.61
CA THR A 67 90.03 -63.43 30.27
C THR A 67 91.16 -63.63 29.25
N GLY A 68 91.90 -62.57 28.90
CA GLY A 68 93.11 -62.63 28.11
C GLY A 68 92.90 -63.10 26.67
N VAL A 69 93.84 -63.88 26.13
CA VAL A 69 93.81 -64.36 24.73
C VAL A 69 92.63 -65.31 24.46
N LYS A 70 92.18 -66.06 25.48
CA LYS A 70 91.01 -66.94 25.36
C LYS A 70 89.74 -66.13 25.09
N GLY A 71 89.53 -65.05 25.84
CA GLY A 71 88.41 -64.12 25.62
C GLY A 71 88.47 -63.44 24.27
N TYR A 72 89.67 -63.01 23.86
CA TYR A 72 89.88 -62.36 22.57
C TYR A 72 89.50 -63.29 21.42
N THR A 73 89.99 -64.53 21.46
CA THR A 73 89.74 -65.53 20.42
C THR A 73 88.27 -65.93 20.39
N ALA A 74 87.65 -66.21 21.54
CA ALA A 74 86.23 -66.55 21.62
C ALA A 74 85.33 -65.39 21.17
N PHE A 75 85.72 -64.15 21.44
CA PHE A 75 85.01 -62.97 20.96
C PHE A 75 85.08 -62.84 19.44
N LEU A 76 86.27 -63.00 18.85
CA LEU A 76 86.41 -63.00 17.41
C LEU A 76 85.61 -64.12 16.74
N GLU A 77 85.64 -65.34 17.28
CA GLU A 77 84.81 -66.45 16.82
C GLU A 77 83.31 -66.10 16.89
N SER A 78 82.84 -65.46 17.98
CA SER A 78 81.45 -65.00 18.09
C SER A 78 81.07 -63.97 17.02
N LEU A 79 82.01 -63.10 16.63
CA LEU A 79 81.80 -62.12 15.56
C LEU A 79 81.77 -62.78 14.18
N GLU A 80 82.57 -63.81 13.94
CA GLU A 80 82.50 -64.58 12.68
C GLU A 80 81.12 -65.22 12.47
N LEU A 81 80.47 -65.62 13.56
CA LEU A 81 79.16 -66.26 13.54
C LEU A 81 78.02 -65.25 13.34
N ASP A 82 77.92 -64.25 14.22
CA ASP A 82 76.75 -63.37 14.26
C ASP A 82 76.94 -62.04 13.53
N TYR A 83 78.18 -61.62 13.29
CA TYR A 83 78.52 -60.32 12.70
C TYR A 83 79.69 -60.41 11.70
N PRO A 84 79.58 -61.21 10.62
CA PRO A 84 80.69 -61.47 9.69
C PRO A 84 81.25 -60.20 9.04
N GLN A 85 80.40 -59.19 8.85
CA GLN A 85 80.79 -57.88 8.32
C GLN A 85 81.62 -57.04 9.32
N LEU A 86 81.34 -57.17 10.63
CA LEU A 86 82.14 -56.51 11.67
C LEU A 86 83.48 -57.23 11.85
N TYR A 87 83.47 -58.56 11.84
CA TYR A 87 84.70 -59.34 11.92
C TYR A 87 85.68 -58.96 10.81
N SER A 88 85.23 -59.01 9.55
CA SER A 88 86.08 -58.71 8.38
C SER A 88 86.68 -57.30 8.44
N ARG A 89 85.94 -56.35 9.00
CA ARG A 89 86.37 -54.97 9.16
C ARG A 89 87.42 -54.76 10.24
N ILE A 90 87.44 -55.61 11.27
CA ILE A 90 88.36 -55.51 12.41
C ILE A 90 89.65 -56.27 12.13
N THR A 91 89.54 -57.49 11.59
CA THR A 91 90.69 -58.37 11.39
C THR A 91 91.28 -58.30 9.98
N GLY A 92 90.54 -57.76 9.01
CA GLY A 92 90.92 -57.76 7.60
C GLY A 92 90.89 -59.15 6.94
N LYS A 93 90.35 -60.16 7.63
CA LYS A 93 90.28 -61.55 7.17
C LYS A 93 88.85 -61.95 6.84
N GLU A 94 88.69 -62.95 5.98
CA GLU A 94 87.38 -63.56 5.74
C GLU A 94 86.93 -64.41 6.94
N PRO A 95 85.64 -64.36 7.32
CA PRO A 95 85.10 -65.11 8.45
C PRO A 95 85.00 -66.59 8.09
N ASN A 96 85.74 -67.44 8.80
CA ASN A 96 85.80 -68.88 8.53
C ASN A 96 84.91 -69.69 9.48
N LYS A 97 84.24 -69.03 10.43
CA LYS A 97 83.32 -69.61 11.43
C LYS A 97 84.00 -70.73 12.20
N THR A 98 85.18 -70.41 12.74
CA THR A 98 85.95 -71.34 13.56
C THR A 98 85.36 -71.44 14.96
N PHE A 99 85.36 -72.65 15.52
CA PHE A 99 84.84 -72.97 16.85
C PHE A 99 85.93 -73.53 17.74
N SER A 100 87.15 -73.05 17.60
CA SER A 100 88.36 -73.61 18.21
C SER A 100 88.25 -73.57 19.72
N ILE A 101 87.81 -72.44 20.30
CA ILE A 101 87.66 -72.33 21.76
C ILE A 101 86.52 -73.20 22.27
N LEU A 102 85.41 -73.29 21.54
CA LEU A 102 84.29 -74.13 21.94
C LEU A 102 84.64 -75.62 21.88
N ILE A 103 85.37 -76.06 20.85
CA ILE A 103 85.85 -77.43 20.72
C ILE A 103 86.89 -77.74 21.80
N ASP A 104 87.83 -76.82 22.09
CA ASP A 104 88.84 -76.99 23.13
C ASP A 104 88.22 -77.08 24.54
N THR A 105 87.08 -76.41 24.77
CA THR A 105 86.43 -76.36 26.09
C THR A 105 85.33 -77.40 26.29
N ALA A 106 84.55 -77.71 25.26
CA ALA A 106 83.37 -78.57 25.34
C ALA A 106 83.42 -79.80 24.41
N GLY A 107 84.46 -79.93 23.59
CA GLY A 107 84.60 -80.99 22.59
C GLY A 107 83.65 -80.86 21.40
N GLU A 108 83.84 -81.71 20.38
CA GLU A 108 83.00 -81.75 19.17
C GLU A 108 81.54 -82.11 19.48
N SER A 109 81.30 -82.92 20.51
CA SER A 109 79.97 -83.23 21.02
C SER A 109 79.27 -81.99 21.60
N GLY A 110 80.02 -81.11 22.28
CA GLY A 110 79.51 -79.84 22.81
C GLY A 110 79.11 -78.87 21.69
N LEU A 111 79.92 -78.76 20.65
CA LEU A 111 79.59 -77.96 19.45
C LEU A 111 78.31 -78.49 18.76
N THR A 112 78.19 -79.80 18.59
CA THR A 112 77.01 -80.41 17.97
C THR A 112 75.74 -80.15 18.80
N GLN A 113 75.83 -80.29 20.12
CA GLN A 113 74.70 -79.99 21.01
C GLN A 113 74.30 -78.52 20.95
N PHE A 114 75.28 -77.60 20.92
CA PHE A 114 75.01 -76.17 20.75
C PHE A 114 74.24 -75.90 19.45
N LEU A 115 74.76 -76.36 18.31
CA LEU A 115 74.14 -76.14 17.02
C LEU A 115 72.72 -76.72 16.95
N MET A 116 72.50 -77.92 17.50
CA MET A 116 71.16 -78.53 17.55
C MET A 116 70.18 -77.75 18.42
N SER A 117 70.64 -77.22 19.57
CA SER A 117 69.81 -76.37 20.42
C SER A 117 69.42 -75.06 19.71
N GLU A 118 70.35 -74.52 18.94
CA GLU A 118 70.18 -73.26 18.23
C GLU A 118 69.27 -73.40 17.00
N LEU A 119 69.41 -74.49 16.24
CA LEU A 119 68.47 -74.86 15.18
C LEU A 119 67.05 -75.02 15.72
N SER A 120 66.89 -75.71 16.85
CA SER A 120 65.59 -75.91 17.50
C SER A 120 64.99 -74.58 18.01
N ARG A 121 65.83 -73.64 18.45
CA ARG A 121 65.42 -72.29 18.86
C ARG A 121 64.93 -71.47 17.67
N LEU A 122 65.69 -71.44 16.58
CA LEU A 122 65.35 -70.71 15.35
C LEU A 122 64.09 -71.27 14.69
N GLN A 123 63.90 -72.59 14.67
CA GLN A 123 62.70 -73.21 14.11
C GLN A 123 61.43 -72.81 14.88
N ARG A 124 61.49 -72.77 16.22
CA ARG A 124 60.37 -72.28 17.05
C ARG A 124 60.08 -70.81 16.82
N ALA A 125 61.12 -69.97 16.75
CA ALA A 125 60.97 -68.55 16.46
C ALA A 125 60.30 -68.30 15.10
N LEU A 126 60.69 -69.05 14.07
CA LEU A 126 60.09 -68.96 12.74
C LEU A 126 58.61 -69.37 12.73
N GLN A 127 58.24 -70.44 13.44
CA GLN A 127 56.85 -70.87 13.56
C GLN A 127 55.98 -69.84 14.28
N GLU A 128 56.49 -69.25 15.36
CA GLU A 128 55.79 -68.21 16.10
C GLU A 128 55.60 -66.94 15.26
N GLU A 129 56.62 -66.50 14.52
CA GLU A 129 56.49 -65.36 13.60
C GLU A 129 55.49 -65.62 12.47
N ARG A 130 55.41 -66.86 11.95
CA ARG A 130 54.37 -67.25 10.98
C ARG A 130 52.97 -67.16 11.59
N ARG A 131 52.79 -67.65 12.81
CA ARG A 131 51.51 -67.59 13.54
C ARG A 131 51.08 -66.15 13.78
N ARG A 132 51.99 -65.30 14.26
CA ARG A 132 51.76 -63.86 14.46
C ARG A 132 51.36 -63.17 13.17
N ARG A 133 52.06 -63.45 12.05
CA ARG A 133 51.73 -62.88 10.75
C ARG A 133 50.34 -63.31 10.26
N GLN A 134 49.97 -64.57 10.46
CA GLN A 134 48.63 -65.07 10.11
C GLN A 134 47.53 -64.37 10.91
N GLN A 135 47.72 -64.23 12.23
CA GLN A 135 46.79 -63.51 13.11
C GLN A 135 46.68 -62.03 12.73
N ALA A 136 47.80 -61.36 12.47
CA ALA A 136 47.78 -59.97 12.02
C ALA A 136 47.02 -59.81 10.69
N CYS A 137 47.16 -60.77 9.76
CA CYS A 137 46.45 -60.75 8.49
C CYS A 137 44.94 -61.01 8.67
N SER A 138 44.52 -61.90 9.58
CA SER A 138 43.09 -62.12 9.84
C SER A 138 42.43 -60.88 10.45
N VAL A 139 43.06 -60.28 11.46
CA VAL A 139 42.57 -59.04 12.09
C VAL A 139 42.51 -57.89 11.09
N ALA A 140 43.51 -57.74 10.22
CA ALA A 140 43.50 -56.70 9.19
C ALA A 140 42.33 -56.88 8.21
N LYS A 141 42.02 -58.12 7.79
CA LYS A 141 40.88 -58.42 6.91
C LYS A 141 39.54 -58.11 7.57
N GLU A 142 39.38 -58.49 8.84
CA GLU A 142 38.17 -58.19 9.61
C GLU A 142 37.99 -56.67 9.79
N GLN A 143 39.08 -55.96 10.09
CA GLN A 143 39.07 -54.50 10.21
C GLN A 143 38.70 -53.80 8.90
N GLU A 144 39.23 -54.28 7.76
CA GLU A 144 38.85 -53.76 6.45
C GLU A 144 37.36 -54.01 6.15
N ALA A 145 36.85 -55.20 6.44
CA ALA A 145 35.44 -55.54 6.24
C ALA A 145 34.54 -54.64 7.09
N TRP A 146 34.88 -54.45 8.37
CA TRP A 146 34.18 -53.56 9.28
C TRP A 146 34.20 -52.11 8.79
N SER A 147 35.35 -51.61 8.34
CA SER A 147 35.49 -50.26 7.80
C SER A 147 34.63 -50.05 6.54
N ARG A 148 34.62 -51.02 5.62
CA ARG A 148 33.76 -50.98 4.43
C ARG A 148 32.28 -50.93 4.80
N GLN A 149 31.86 -51.76 5.76
CA GLN A 149 30.47 -51.75 6.24
C GLN A 149 30.10 -50.41 6.89
N GLN A 150 30.99 -49.85 7.70
CA GLN A 150 30.78 -48.56 8.34
C GLN A 150 30.64 -47.43 7.30
N GLN A 151 31.48 -47.41 6.27
CA GLN A 151 31.39 -46.43 5.19
C GLN A 151 30.05 -46.49 4.44
N LEU A 152 29.47 -47.68 4.27
CA LEU A 152 28.14 -47.83 3.66
C LEU A 152 27.05 -47.23 4.55
N LYS A 153 27.08 -47.53 5.85
CA LYS A 153 26.15 -46.91 6.83
C LYS A 153 26.28 -45.39 6.85
N ASP A 154 27.50 -44.86 6.82
CA ASP A 154 27.74 -43.41 6.79
C ASP A 154 27.26 -42.76 5.49
N ARG A 155 27.30 -43.47 4.36
CA ARG A 155 26.70 -42.99 3.09
C ARG A 155 25.18 -42.95 3.16
N GLU A 156 24.56 -43.98 3.72
CA GLU A 156 23.11 -44.03 3.90
C GLU A 156 22.63 -42.95 4.88
N LEU A 157 23.31 -42.80 6.00
CA LEU A 157 23.02 -41.76 7.00
C LEU A 157 23.12 -40.37 6.38
N ARG A 158 24.16 -40.08 5.58
CA ARG A 158 24.28 -38.79 4.88
C ARG A 158 23.09 -38.51 3.97
N LYS A 159 22.67 -39.48 3.16
CA LYS A 159 21.49 -39.33 2.28
C LYS A 159 20.20 -39.08 3.08
N LEU A 160 20.04 -39.76 4.21
CA LEU A 160 18.88 -39.53 5.09
C LEU A 160 18.92 -38.14 5.73
N THR A 161 20.09 -37.69 6.19
CA THR A 161 20.28 -36.35 6.73
C THR A 161 19.98 -35.26 5.70
N GLU A 162 20.45 -35.41 4.46
CA GLU A 162 20.14 -34.48 3.35
C GLU A 162 18.64 -34.42 3.06
N ARG A 163 17.95 -35.57 3.03
CA ARG A 163 16.49 -35.61 2.83
C ARG A 163 15.74 -34.90 3.97
N VAL A 164 16.15 -35.12 5.21
CA VAL A 164 15.55 -34.46 6.37
C VAL A 164 15.81 -32.96 6.32
N GLN A 165 17.00 -32.54 5.93
CA GLN A 165 17.35 -31.13 5.80
C GLN A 165 16.48 -30.43 4.75
N LYS A 166 16.30 -31.06 3.58
CA LYS A 166 15.44 -30.52 2.51
C LYS A 166 13.99 -30.32 2.97
N VAL A 167 13.43 -31.31 3.68
CA VAL A 167 12.06 -31.20 4.23
C VAL A 167 11.97 -30.10 5.29
N ARG A 168 13.01 -29.87 6.08
CA ARG A 168 13.05 -28.76 7.06
C ARG A 168 13.04 -27.41 6.36
N GLU A 169 13.81 -27.26 5.28
CA GLU A 169 13.85 -26.03 4.47
C GLU A 169 12.50 -25.75 3.82
N GLU A 170 11.86 -26.76 3.21
CA GLU A 170 10.51 -26.64 2.63
C GLU A 170 9.48 -26.23 3.69
N ARG A 171 9.53 -26.85 4.88
CA ARG A 171 8.66 -26.47 6.01
C ARG A 171 8.89 -25.01 6.45
N GLU A 172 10.14 -24.56 6.50
CA GLU A 172 10.47 -23.17 6.87
C GLU A 172 9.97 -22.17 5.84
N GLN A 173 10.12 -22.47 4.55
CA GLN A 173 9.57 -21.66 3.47
C GLN A 173 8.05 -21.54 3.57
N LEU A 174 7.34 -22.66 3.72
CA LEU A 174 5.89 -22.67 3.89
C LEU A 174 5.44 -21.93 5.16
N SER A 175 6.21 -22.04 6.25
CA SER A 175 5.93 -21.31 7.48
C SER A 175 6.02 -19.81 7.29
N GLU A 176 7.00 -19.31 6.54
CA GLU A 176 7.11 -17.88 6.25
C GLU A 176 6.01 -17.41 5.29
N GLU A 177 5.63 -18.22 4.31
CA GLU A 177 4.52 -17.93 3.39
C GLU A 177 3.19 -17.81 4.15
N VAL A 178 2.91 -18.72 5.09
CA VAL A 178 1.73 -18.62 5.98
C VAL A 178 1.73 -17.33 6.80
N LYS A 179 2.90 -16.92 7.31
CA LYS A 179 3.04 -15.68 8.07
C LYS A 179 2.81 -14.45 7.18
N GLN A 180 3.33 -14.44 5.96
CA GLN A 180 3.09 -13.38 4.98
C GLN A 180 1.60 -13.28 4.62
N LEU A 181 0.94 -14.40 4.33
CA LEU A 181 -0.49 -14.43 4.06
C LEU A 181 -1.31 -13.93 5.24
N ARG A 182 -0.93 -14.31 6.47
CA ARG A 182 -1.58 -13.80 7.69
C ARG A 182 -1.43 -12.28 7.82
N ASN A 183 -0.23 -11.75 7.60
CA ASN A 183 0.02 -10.30 7.64
C ASN A 183 -0.79 -9.56 6.57
N HIS A 184 -0.84 -10.10 5.35
CA HIS A 184 -1.64 -9.54 4.27
C HIS A 184 -3.14 -9.56 4.61
N ASN A 185 -3.63 -10.64 5.22
CA ASN A 185 -5.02 -10.72 5.67
C ASN A 185 -5.35 -9.67 6.74
N TYR A 186 -4.44 -9.43 7.70
CA TYR A 186 -4.60 -8.35 8.68
C TYR A 186 -4.60 -6.96 8.03
N SER A 187 -3.76 -6.73 7.01
CA SER A 187 -3.77 -5.48 6.24
C SER A 187 -5.12 -5.27 5.54
N LEU A 188 -5.61 -6.30 4.83
CA LEU A 188 -6.91 -6.24 4.16
C LEU A 188 -8.05 -5.99 5.15
N MET A 189 -8.00 -6.60 6.34
CA MET A 189 -9.00 -6.35 7.38
C MET A 189 -8.97 -4.89 7.85
N ALA A 190 -7.77 -4.30 8.00
CA ALA A 190 -7.63 -2.88 8.33
C ALA A 190 -8.22 -2.00 7.22
N ASP A 191 -7.93 -2.29 5.95
CA ASP A 191 -8.46 -1.55 4.79
C ASP A 191 -10.00 -1.65 4.68
N VAL A 192 -10.56 -2.84 4.95
CA VAL A 192 -12.02 -3.01 4.99
C VAL A 192 -12.64 -2.18 6.11
N ASN A 193 -11.99 -2.11 7.27
CA ASN A 193 -12.47 -1.30 8.39
C ASN A 193 -12.41 0.20 8.07
N THR A 194 -11.33 0.70 7.47
CA THR A 194 -11.21 2.11 7.09
C THR A 194 -12.24 2.50 6.04
N LEU A 195 -12.40 1.70 4.97
CA LEU A 195 -13.43 1.91 3.96
C LEU A 195 -14.84 1.83 4.56
N GLY A 196 -15.07 0.96 5.54
CA GLY A 196 -16.32 0.89 6.29
C GLY A 196 -16.62 2.16 7.08
N GLN A 197 -15.60 2.76 7.72
CA GLN A 197 -15.71 4.04 8.41
C GLN A 197 -15.97 5.19 7.43
N GLU A 198 -15.21 5.28 6.34
CA GLU A 198 -15.40 6.30 5.30
C GLU A 198 -16.81 6.24 4.69
N LYS A 199 -17.29 5.04 4.37
CA LYS A 199 -18.66 4.82 3.89
C LYS A 199 -19.69 5.32 4.91
N SER A 200 -19.50 5.03 6.19
CA SER A 200 -20.41 5.47 7.25
C SER A 200 -20.43 6.99 7.38
N SER A 201 -19.26 7.63 7.33
CA SER A 201 -19.12 9.09 7.32
C SER A 201 -19.80 9.73 6.10
N ALA A 202 -19.61 9.15 4.91
CA ALA A 202 -20.26 9.63 3.69
C ALA A 202 -21.80 9.48 3.75
N LEU A 203 -22.30 8.40 4.34
CA LEU A 203 -23.74 8.20 4.55
C LEU A 203 -24.33 9.22 5.53
N LEU A 204 -23.62 9.55 6.61
CA LEU A 204 -24.03 10.61 7.54
C LEU A 204 -24.08 11.96 6.85
N ALA A 205 -23.03 12.33 6.11
CA ALA A 205 -23.01 13.58 5.34
C ALA A 205 -24.14 13.64 4.28
N ASN A 206 -24.45 12.52 3.62
CA ASN A 206 -25.57 12.46 2.69
C ASN A 206 -26.92 12.65 3.40
N ARG A 207 -27.07 12.08 4.61
CA ARG A 207 -28.27 12.25 5.42
C ARG A 207 -28.46 13.70 5.85
N ASP A 208 -27.39 14.38 6.24
CA ASP A 208 -27.43 15.79 6.62
C ASP A 208 -27.83 16.67 5.43
N LEU A 209 -27.23 16.45 4.26
CA LEU A 209 -27.62 17.16 3.03
C LEU A 209 -29.08 16.89 2.64
N GLN A 210 -29.58 15.67 2.82
CA GLN A 210 -31.00 15.37 2.58
C GLN A 210 -31.90 16.17 3.52
N ILE A 211 -31.52 16.32 4.80
CA ILE A 211 -32.25 17.13 5.76
C ILE A 211 -32.26 18.60 5.30
N GLU A 212 -31.10 19.16 4.96
CA GLU A 212 -30.98 20.53 4.46
C GLU A 212 -31.84 20.77 3.20
N VAL A 213 -31.83 19.85 2.23
CA VAL A 213 -32.69 19.93 1.05
C VAL A 213 -34.17 19.93 1.43
N THR A 214 -34.59 19.10 2.39
CA THR A 214 -35.98 19.09 2.84
C THR A 214 -36.39 20.37 3.55
N GLU A 215 -35.49 20.97 4.34
CA GLU A 215 -35.70 22.24 5.02
C GLU A 215 -35.82 23.39 4.00
N ILE A 216 -34.89 23.49 3.06
CA ILE A 216 -34.93 24.49 1.98
C ILE A 216 -36.23 24.37 1.17
N LYS A 217 -36.62 23.15 0.80
CA LYS A 217 -37.85 22.92 0.04
C LYS A 217 -39.09 23.36 0.83
N THR A 218 -39.09 23.12 2.14
CA THR A 218 -40.18 23.53 3.03
C THR A 218 -40.24 25.05 3.15
N CYS A 219 -39.11 25.72 3.40
CA CYS A 219 -39.01 27.18 3.44
C CYS A 219 -39.46 27.83 2.11
N SER A 220 -38.99 27.31 0.97
CA SER A 220 -39.39 27.83 -0.35
C SER A 220 -40.90 27.66 -0.60
N CYS A 221 -41.51 26.58 -0.12
CA CYS A 221 -42.95 26.39 -0.19
C CYS A 221 -43.70 27.44 0.64
N PHE A 222 -43.25 27.72 1.86
CA PHE A 222 -43.82 28.77 2.69
C PHE A 222 -43.71 30.15 2.04
N GLN A 223 -42.53 30.51 1.54
CA GLN A 223 -42.33 31.78 0.81
C GLN A 223 -43.24 31.88 -0.41
N SER A 224 -43.38 30.80 -1.19
CA SER A 224 -44.27 30.77 -2.36
C SER A 224 -45.75 30.90 -1.98
N LEU A 225 -46.14 30.44 -0.79
CA LEU A 225 -47.50 30.61 -0.27
C LEU A 225 -47.73 32.05 0.19
N GLU A 226 -46.79 32.64 0.93
CA GLU A 226 -46.84 34.05 1.34
C GLU A 226 -46.92 34.98 0.12
N GLU A 227 -46.06 34.79 -0.88
CA GLU A 227 -46.10 35.57 -2.13
C GLU A 227 -47.44 35.44 -2.86
N LYS A 228 -48.06 34.25 -2.84
CA LYS A 228 -49.39 34.04 -3.42
C LYS A 228 -50.46 34.79 -2.63
N GLU A 229 -50.45 34.71 -1.31
CA GLU A 229 -51.38 35.43 -0.43
C GLU A 229 -51.26 36.95 -0.62
N GLU A 230 -50.03 37.48 -0.71
CA GLU A 230 -49.78 38.89 -1.02
C GLU A 230 -50.34 39.29 -2.39
N GLN A 231 -50.11 38.47 -3.43
CA GLN A 231 -50.68 38.73 -4.75
C GLN A 231 -52.21 38.66 -4.76
N GLU A 232 -52.81 37.74 -4.01
CA GLU A 232 -54.26 37.66 -3.85
C GLU A 232 -54.84 38.89 -3.14
N LEU A 233 -54.19 39.36 -2.07
CA LEU A 233 -54.55 40.60 -1.38
C LEU A 233 -54.46 41.82 -2.31
N LEU A 234 -53.36 41.98 -3.05
CA LEU A 234 -53.19 43.05 -4.04
C LEU A 234 -54.28 42.97 -5.15
N SER A 235 -54.57 41.77 -5.65
CA SER A 235 -55.64 41.55 -6.63
C SER A 235 -57.02 41.91 -6.07
N ALA A 236 -57.29 41.57 -4.81
CA ALA A 236 -58.54 41.91 -4.13
C ALA A 236 -58.69 43.43 -3.94
N GLN A 237 -57.61 44.11 -3.52
CA GLN A 237 -57.56 45.57 -3.41
C GLN A 237 -57.84 46.24 -4.76
N LEU A 238 -57.11 45.87 -5.82
CA LEU A 238 -57.33 46.41 -7.17
C LEU A 238 -58.76 46.17 -7.68
N LYS A 239 -59.34 44.99 -7.43
CA LYS A 239 -60.76 44.71 -7.74
C LYS A 239 -61.72 45.59 -6.94
N GLY A 240 -61.37 45.96 -5.71
CA GLY A 240 -62.07 46.94 -4.90
C GLY A 240 -62.02 48.33 -5.52
N ASP A 241 -60.81 48.80 -5.86
CA ASP A 241 -60.59 50.11 -6.49
C ASP A 241 -61.33 50.23 -7.81
N VAL A 242 -61.25 49.21 -8.69
CA VAL A 242 -62.00 49.19 -9.95
C VAL A 242 -63.51 49.28 -9.71
N ARG A 243 -64.04 48.65 -8.66
CA ARG A 243 -65.46 48.77 -8.28
C ARG A 243 -65.80 50.17 -7.80
N MET A 244 -64.95 50.78 -6.97
CA MET A 244 -65.10 52.15 -6.49
C MET A 244 -65.07 53.15 -7.65
N TYR A 245 -64.07 53.09 -8.53
CA TYR A 245 -63.98 53.94 -9.72
C TYR A 245 -65.17 53.75 -10.65
N ARG A 246 -65.64 52.52 -10.88
CA ARG A 246 -66.87 52.27 -11.64
C ARG A 246 -68.10 52.92 -10.99
N GLN A 247 -68.22 52.84 -9.67
CA GLN A 247 -69.34 53.44 -8.95
C GLN A 247 -69.29 54.97 -8.99
N GLN A 248 -68.11 55.56 -8.80
CA GLN A 248 -67.88 57.00 -8.95
C GLN A 248 -68.24 57.47 -10.36
N ASN A 249 -67.74 56.79 -11.40
CA ASN A 249 -68.09 57.10 -12.79
C ASN A 249 -69.60 57.02 -13.04
N LYS A 250 -70.29 56.01 -12.50
CA LYS A 250 -71.77 55.93 -12.57
C LYS A 250 -72.45 57.11 -11.88
N GLN A 251 -71.96 57.52 -10.71
CA GLN A 251 -72.51 58.67 -9.98
C GLN A 251 -72.27 59.98 -10.72
N THR A 252 -71.06 60.21 -11.23
CA THR A 252 -70.74 61.37 -12.07
C THR A 252 -71.61 61.40 -13.32
N LEU A 253 -71.84 60.24 -13.96
CA LEU A 253 -72.74 60.15 -15.11
C LEU A 253 -74.18 60.57 -14.76
N ARG A 254 -74.73 60.09 -13.63
CA ARG A 254 -76.06 60.51 -13.15
C ARG A 254 -76.13 62.01 -12.88
N GLN A 255 -75.09 62.57 -12.27
CA GLN A 255 -75.00 64.02 -12.03
C GLN A 255 -75.00 64.80 -13.35
N LEU A 256 -74.25 64.33 -14.36
CA LEU A 256 -74.25 64.93 -15.70
C LEU A 256 -75.63 64.83 -16.37
N GLU A 257 -76.33 63.70 -16.24
CA GLU A 257 -77.70 63.53 -16.75
C GLU A 257 -78.69 64.48 -16.09
N GLU A 258 -78.55 64.79 -14.79
CA GLU A 258 -79.35 65.80 -14.09
C GLU A 258 -79.08 67.21 -14.62
N VAL A 259 -77.80 67.57 -14.81
CA VAL A 259 -77.42 68.86 -15.40
C VAL A 259 -77.97 69.00 -16.82
N ILE A 260 -77.90 67.94 -17.63
CA ILE A 260 -78.48 67.91 -18.97
C ILE A 260 -80.01 68.09 -18.90
N ARG A 261 -80.70 67.37 -17.99
CA ARG A 261 -82.15 67.52 -17.79
C ARG A 261 -82.57 68.94 -17.41
N GLU A 262 -81.87 69.57 -16.47
CA GLU A 262 -82.14 70.97 -16.08
C GLU A 262 -81.87 71.93 -17.25
N ARG A 263 -80.76 71.73 -17.97
CA ARG A 263 -80.46 72.51 -19.19
C ARG A 263 -81.57 72.36 -20.24
N ASP A 264 -82.03 71.14 -20.51
CA ASP A 264 -83.07 70.87 -21.50
C ASP A 264 -84.45 71.42 -21.06
N LYS A 265 -84.74 71.44 -19.76
CA LYS A 265 -85.94 72.09 -19.20
C LYS A 265 -85.92 73.60 -19.40
N VAL A 266 -84.77 74.25 -19.18
CA VAL A 266 -84.58 75.69 -19.46
C VAL A 266 -84.71 75.99 -20.95
N LEU A 267 -84.15 75.14 -21.81
CA LEU A 267 -84.33 75.27 -23.26
C LEU A 267 -85.79 75.11 -23.69
N SER A 268 -86.52 74.17 -23.08
CA SER A 268 -87.95 73.93 -23.34
C SER A 268 -88.82 75.09 -22.87
N SER A 269 -88.57 75.65 -21.69
CA SER A 269 -89.31 76.83 -21.21
C SER A 269 -88.98 78.07 -22.05
N TRP A 270 -87.72 78.26 -22.45
CA TRP A 270 -87.33 79.35 -23.33
C TRP A 270 -88.00 79.25 -24.71
N THR A 271 -88.05 78.05 -25.29
CA THR A 271 -88.75 77.82 -26.57
C THR A 271 -90.26 78.04 -26.44
N GLN A 272 -90.88 77.61 -25.34
CA GLN A 272 -92.30 77.88 -25.07
C GLN A 272 -92.58 79.38 -24.92
N GLN A 273 -91.73 80.12 -24.20
CA GLN A 273 -91.82 81.58 -24.08
C GLN A 273 -91.64 82.29 -25.42
N GLN A 274 -90.69 81.83 -26.25
CA GLN A 274 -90.53 82.34 -27.62
C GLN A 274 -91.78 82.11 -28.47
N GLU A 275 -92.42 80.95 -28.36
CA GLU A 275 -93.66 80.65 -29.09
C GLU A 275 -94.85 81.50 -28.58
N GLU A 276 -94.97 81.73 -27.27
CA GLU A 276 -95.95 82.66 -26.69
C GLU A 276 -95.75 84.09 -27.21
N VAL A 277 -94.50 84.58 -27.24
CA VAL A 277 -94.16 85.88 -27.83
C VAL A 277 -94.52 85.92 -29.31
N ARG A 278 -94.24 84.84 -30.06
CA ARG A 278 -94.61 84.73 -31.48
C ARG A 278 -96.12 84.84 -31.68
N LEU A 279 -96.92 84.19 -30.85
CA LEU A 279 -98.39 84.25 -30.88
C LEU A 279 -98.92 85.64 -30.50
N LEU A 280 -98.41 86.25 -29.43
CA LEU A 280 -98.80 87.61 -29.02
C LEU A 280 -98.44 88.65 -30.08
N LEU A 281 -97.31 88.51 -30.76
CA LEU A 281 -96.94 89.37 -31.87
C LEU A 281 -97.93 89.26 -33.04
N LEU A 282 -98.36 88.03 -33.37
CA LEU A 282 -99.38 87.78 -34.39
C LEU A 282 -100.72 88.43 -34.01
N GLU A 283 -101.15 88.28 -32.75
CA GLU A 283 -102.37 88.90 -32.24
C GLU A 283 -102.29 90.43 -32.25
N LYS A 284 -101.16 90.99 -31.81
CA LYS A 284 -100.86 92.43 -31.89
C LYS A 284 -100.91 92.94 -33.33
N ASP A 285 -100.42 92.17 -34.30
CA ASP A 285 -100.49 92.54 -35.71
C ASP A 285 -101.93 92.47 -36.25
N GLN A 286 -102.75 91.52 -35.79
CA GLN A 286 -104.19 91.49 -36.09
C GLN A 286 -104.92 92.70 -35.51
N TYR A 287 -104.63 93.09 -34.27
CA TYR A 287 -105.21 94.31 -33.68
C TYR A 287 -104.76 95.57 -34.43
N ARG A 288 -103.51 95.65 -34.88
CA ARG A 288 -103.04 96.77 -35.74
C ARG A 288 -103.79 96.85 -37.06
N GLU A 289 -104.19 95.72 -37.62
CA GLU A 289 -105.02 95.67 -38.83
C GLU A 289 -106.46 96.13 -38.55
N GLN A 290 -107.06 95.69 -37.45
CA GLN A 290 -108.38 96.17 -37.02
C GLN A 290 -108.40 97.68 -36.78
N VAL A 291 -107.37 98.22 -36.11
CA VAL A 291 -107.24 99.67 -35.92
C VAL A 291 -107.14 100.39 -37.26
N ARG A 292 -106.32 99.91 -38.21
CA ARG A 292 -106.24 100.49 -39.57
C ARG A 292 -107.60 100.50 -40.26
N GLN A 293 -108.34 99.40 -40.22
CA GLN A 293 -109.68 99.31 -40.81
C GLN A 293 -110.67 100.29 -40.16
N LEU A 294 -110.64 100.43 -38.83
CA LEU A 294 -111.48 101.39 -38.11
C LEU A 294 -111.10 102.85 -38.41
N THR A 295 -109.81 103.16 -38.54
CA THR A 295 -109.33 104.49 -38.95
C THR A 295 -109.77 104.81 -40.37
N GLU A 296 -109.61 103.88 -41.33
CA GLU A 296 -110.11 104.06 -42.69
C GLU A 296 -111.62 104.28 -42.73
N GLN A 297 -112.40 103.58 -41.89
CA GLN A 297 -113.84 103.81 -41.78
C GLN A 297 -114.17 105.19 -41.20
N PHE A 298 -113.45 105.63 -40.17
CA PHE A 298 -113.60 106.95 -39.57
C PHE A 298 -113.32 108.06 -40.58
N ASP A 299 -112.17 108.00 -41.27
CA ASP A 299 -111.78 108.98 -42.29
C ASP A 299 -112.80 109.05 -43.44
N ARG A 300 -113.38 107.91 -43.83
CA ARG A 300 -114.45 107.84 -44.85
C ARG A 300 -115.71 108.59 -44.41
N GLN A 301 -116.11 108.42 -43.16
CA GLN A 301 -117.26 109.12 -42.59
C GLN A 301 -116.98 110.62 -42.43
N GLU A 302 -115.76 111.00 -42.04
CA GLU A 302 -115.35 112.39 -41.91
C GLU A 302 -115.36 113.14 -43.25
N LEU A 303 -114.86 112.51 -44.32
CA LEU A 303 -114.93 113.05 -45.68
C LEU A 303 -116.37 113.26 -46.17
N LEU A 304 -117.28 112.32 -45.87
CA LEU A 304 -118.70 112.44 -46.21
C LEU A 304 -119.35 113.61 -45.45
N LEU A 305 -119.01 113.77 -44.17
CA LEU A 305 -119.48 114.88 -43.35
C LEU A 305 -119.06 116.23 -43.95
N LEU A 306 -117.78 116.38 -44.29
CA LEU A 306 -117.24 117.61 -44.90
C LEU A 306 -117.89 117.94 -46.24
N ARG A 307 -118.17 116.93 -47.08
CA ARG A 307 -118.90 117.11 -48.36
C ARG A 307 -120.30 117.67 -48.15
N SER A 308 -121.06 117.09 -47.21
CA SER A 308 -122.41 117.54 -46.89
C SER A 308 -122.43 118.99 -46.36
N GLN A 309 -121.43 119.36 -45.55
CA GLN A 309 -121.29 120.73 -45.05
C GLN A 309 -120.98 121.74 -46.18
N GLY A 310 -120.17 121.34 -47.18
CA GLY A 310 -119.90 122.15 -48.37
C GLY A 310 -121.14 122.41 -49.22
N GLU A 311 -121.99 121.40 -49.41
CA GLU A 311 -123.25 121.52 -50.15
C GLU A 311 -124.24 122.47 -49.44
N VAL A 312 -124.34 122.36 -48.11
CA VAL A 312 -125.19 123.25 -47.29
C VAL A 312 -124.75 124.71 -47.40
N LEU A 313 -123.44 124.98 -47.40
CA LEU A 313 -122.90 126.33 -47.57
C LEU A 313 -123.20 126.92 -48.96
N GLN A 314 -123.07 126.11 -50.03
CA GLN A 314 -123.42 126.54 -51.38
C GLN A 314 -124.90 126.89 -51.54
N LEU A 315 -125.79 126.05 -51.00
CA LEU A 315 -127.24 126.29 -51.03
C LEU A 315 -127.62 127.56 -50.27
N LYS A 316 -126.99 127.80 -49.10
CA LYS A 316 -127.18 129.04 -48.31
C LYS A 316 -126.75 130.30 -49.08
N THR A 317 -125.70 130.22 -49.90
CA THR A 317 -125.24 131.39 -50.68
C THR A 317 -126.15 131.65 -51.89
N ARG A 318 -126.75 130.60 -52.46
CA ARG A 318 -127.68 130.70 -53.60
C ARG A 318 -129.03 131.31 -53.19
N LEU A 319 -129.52 131.00 -51.99
CA LEU A 319 -130.76 131.56 -51.45
C LEU A 319 -130.68 133.08 -51.20
N ARG A 320 -129.50 133.60 -50.81
CA ARG A 320 -129.29 135.05 -50.61
C ARG A 320 -129.34 135.87 -51.91
N ARG A 321 -129.08 135.26 -53.08
CA ARG A 321 -129.12 135.95 -54.38
C ARG A 321 -130.52 136.06 -55.00
N LEU A 322 -131.46 135.18 -54.65
CA LEU A 322 -132.80 135.16 -55.25
C LEU A 322 -133.79 136.18 -54.65
N ARG A 323 -133.51 136.74 -53.46
CA ARG A 323 -134.42 137.72 -52.82
C ARG A 323 -134.25 139.18 -53.30
N CYS A 324 -133.20 139.50 -54.07
CA CYS A 324 -132.91 140.88 -54.50
C CYS A 324 -133.45 141.29 -55.88
N ASN A 325 -134.04 140.39 -56.69
CA ASN A 325 -134.37 140.65 -58.12
C ASN A 325 -135.87 140.57 -58.52
N THR A 326 -136.79 140.87 -57.60
CA THR A 326 -138.23 141.13 -57.88
C THR A 326 -138.65 142.35 -57.04
N HIS A 327 -138.54 143.64 -57.39
CA HIS A 327 -138.69 144.38 -58.65
C HIS A 327 -140.08 144.15 -59.30
N GLN A 328 -140.99 145.10 -59.13
CA GLN A 328 -141.25 146.18 -60.09
C GLN A 328 -142.22 145.78 -61.23
N VAL A 329 -143.43 145.31 -60.95
CA VAL A 329 -144.57 145.39 -61.91
C VAL A 329 -145.90 145.47 -61.14
N SER A 330 -146.69 146.50 -61.45
CA SER A 330 -148.14 146.65 -61.19
C SER A 330 -148.60 147.36 -59.91
N SER A 331 -148.46 148.67 -59.91
CA SER A 331 -149.60 149.57 -59.69
C SER A 331 -150.48 149.61 -60.95
N ARG A 332 -151.75 149.18 -60.87
CA ARG A 332 -152.94 149.74 -61.57
C ARG A 332 -154.12 148.75 -61.58
N MET A 333 -155.31 149.33 -61.39
CA MET A 333 -156.66 148.78 -61.62
C MET A 333 -157.12 147.70 -60.64
N ARG A 334 -158.37 147.63 -60.21
CA ARG A 334 -159.58 148.49 -60.15
C ARG A 334 -160.65 147.48 -59.72
N ARG A 335 -161.59 147.93 -58.88
CA ARG A 335 -162.96 147.41 -58.77
C ARG A 335 -163.16 146.00 -58.24
#